data_AF-A0A929J5U8-F1
#
_entry.id   AF-A0A929J5U8-F1
#
_cell.length_a   1.000
_cell.length_b   1.000
_cell.length_c   1.000
_cell.angle_alpha   90.00
_cell.angle_beta   90.00
_cell.angle_gamma   90.00
#
_symmetry.space_group_name_H-M   'P 1'
#
loop_
_entity.id
_entity.type
_entity.pdbx_description
1 polymer ?
#
loop_
_entity_poly.entity_id
_entity_poly.type
_entity_poly.pdbx_seq_one_letter_code
_entity_poly.pdbx_strand_id
1 'polypeptide(L)' 'MDIESEKHAIQKHIDKGNYHAGINLAISAMNECRRNKDQTGVDIFLDFIKGIIETMTNEFGSK' A
#
# COMPACT_ATOMS: atom_id res chain seq x y z
N MET A 1 -12.43 0.82 8.84
CA MET A 1 -11.43 1.66 8.15
C MET A 1 -12.07 2.33 6.96
N ASP A 2 -11.72 3.60 6.68
CA ASP A 2 -11.98 4.22 5.39
C ASP A 2 -10.79 3.96 4.48
N ILE A 3 -11.00 3.14 3.45
CA ILE A 3 -9.95 2.66 2.55
C ILE A 3 -9.32 3.81 1.76
N GLU A 4 -10.10 4.79 1.32
CA GLU A 4 -9.58 5.88 0.49
C GLU A 4 -8.78 6.88 1.31
N SER A 5 -9.25 7.19 2.52
CA SER A 5 -8.48 8.00 3.47
C SER A 5 -7.15 7.34 3.82
N GLU A 6 -7.13 6.01 4.03
CA GLU A 6 -5.92 5.27 4.34
C GLU A 6 -4.94 5.25 3.15
N LYS A 7 -5.42 4.94 1.94
CA LYS A 7 -4.60 5.01 0.71
C LYS A 7 -4.01 6.39 0.51
N HIS A 8 -4.77 7.46 0.75
CA HIS A 8 -4.27 8.82 0.62
C HIS A 8 -3.18 9.15 1.66
N ALA A 9 -3.32 8.67 2.90
CA ALA A 9 -2.29 8.82 3.92
C ALA A 9 -0.99 8.07 3.52
N ILE A 10 -1.13 6.84 3.03
CA ILE A 10 0.01 6.03 2.56
C ILE A 10 0.70 6.68 1.36
N GLN A 11 -0.08 7.20 0.40
CA GLN A 11 0.46 7.85 -0.79
C GLN A 11 1.34 9.06 -0.44
N LYS A 12 1.00 9.84 0.60
CA LYS A 12 1.85 10.94 1.08
C LYS A 12 3.25 10.51 1.52
N HIS A 13 3.43 9.28 1.98
CA HIS A 13 4.75 8.74 2.31
C HIS A 13 5.52 8.36 1.04
N ILE A 14 4.83 7.72 0.09
CA ILE A 14 5.38 7.31 -1.20
C ILE A 14 5.82 8.52 -2.00
N ASP A 15 5.01 9.57 -2.07
CA ASP A 15 5.32 10.82 -2.78
C ASP A 15 6.58 11.52 -2.25
N LYS A 16 6.98 11.23 -1.00
CA LYS A 16 8.21 11.72 -0.36
C LYS A 16 9.40 10.77 -0.53
N GLY A 17 9.27 9.72 -1.34
CA GLY A 17 10.26 8.66 -1.52
C GLY A 17 10.37 7.69 -0.34
N ASN A 18 9.47 7.76 0.65
CA ASN A 18 9.49 6.88 1.82
C ASN A 18 8.70 5.59 1.55
N TYR A 19 9.18 4.81 0.58
CA TYR A 19 8.56 3.56 0.13
C TYR A 19 8.44 2.52 1.26
N HIS A 20 9.43 2.42 2.14
CA HIS A 20 9.38 1.50 3.28
C HIS A 20 8.20 1.80 4.22
N ALA A 21 8.02 3.07 4.61
CA ALA A 21 6.87 3.46 5.43
C ALA A 21 5.55 3.22 4.68
N GLY A 22 5.52 3.52 3.39
CA GLY A 22 4.34 3.28 2.54
C GLY A 22 3.90 1.82 2.55
N ILE A 23 4.83 0.89 2.29
CA ILE A 23 4.56 -0.55 2.28
C ILE A 23 4.10 -1.05 3.66
N ASN A 24 4.78 -0.64 4.75
CA ASN A 24 4.42 -1.08 6.10
C ASN A 24 3.00 -0.65 6.48
N LEU A 25 2.60 0.58 6.14
CA LEU A 25 1.26 1.08 6.40
C LEU A 25 0.22 0.33 5.55
N ALA A 26 0.50 0.09 4.26
CA ALA A 26 -0.38 -0.70 3.40
C ALA A 26 -0.59 -2.15 3.92
N ILE A 27 0.48 -2.80 4.41
CA ILE A 27 0.38 -4.12 5.06
C ILE A 27 -0.43 -4.05 6.37
N SER A 28 -0.29 -2.97 7.14
CA SER A 28 -1.05 -2.78 8.38
C SER A 28 -2.55 -2.65 8.11
N ALA A 29 -2.92 -1.85 7.10
CA ALA A 29 -4.30 -1.69 6.64
C ALA A 29 -4.88 -3.00 6.08
N MET A 30 -4.12 -3.72 5.24
CA MET A 30 -4.48 -5.05 4.75
C MET A 30 -4.78 -6.02 5.91
N ASN A 31 -3.92 -6.01 6.94
CA ASN A 31 -4.10 -6.86 8.11
C ASN A 31 -5.33 -6.48 8.94
N GLU A 32 -5.71 -5.20 8.99
CA GLU A 32 -6.96 -4.77 9.60
C GLU A 32 -8.17 -5.33 8.85
N CYS A 33 -8.21 -5.19 7.52
CA CYS A 33 -9.24 -5.81 6.68
C CYS A 33 -9.33 -7.32 6.92
N ARG A 34 -8.18 -8.01 6.95
CA ARG A 34 -8.11 -9.45 7.23
C ARG A 34 -8.69 -9.82 8.60
N ARG A 35 -8.37 -9.06 9.66
CA ARG A 35 -8.93 -9.28 11.01
C ARG A 35 -10.44 -9.11 11.03
N ASN A 36 -10.96 -8.18 10.23
CA ASN A 36 -12.38 -7.86 10.13
C ASN A 36 -13.14 -8.75 9.12
N LYS A 37 -12.46 -9.73 8.50
CA LYS A 37 -13.01 -10.58 7.42
C LYS A 37 -13.53 -9.79 6.21
N ASP A 38 -12.94 -8.62 5.96
CA ASP A 38 -13.22 -7.77 4.81
C ASP A 38 -12.29 -8.16 3.65
N GLN A 39 -12.71 -9.13 2.84
CA GLN A 39 -11.89 -9.63 1.73
C GLN A 39 -11.69 -8.57 0.64
N THR A 40 -12.71 -7.78 0.34
CA THR A 40 -12.62 -6.68 -0.63
C THR A 40 -11.52 -5.70 -0.23
N GLY A 41 -11.45 -5.32 1.05
CA GLY A 41 -10.37 -4.49 1.56
C GLY A 41 -8.99 -5.14 1.48
N VAL A 42 -8.88 -6.44 1.77
CA VAL A 42 -7.62 -7.19 1.59
C VAL A 42 -7.15 -7.11 0.14
N ASP A 43 -8.04 -7.36 -0.82
CA ASP A 43 -7.72 -7.35 -2.25
C ASP A 43 -7.25 -5.96 -2.69
N ILE A 44 -7.93 -4.90 -2.24
CA ILE A 44 -7.55 -3.51 -2.53
C ILE A 44 -6.12 -3.20 -2.04
N PHE A 45 -5.76 -3.59 -0.82
CA PHE A 45 -4.42 -3.30 -0.30
C PHE A 45 -3.34 -4.19 -0.91
N LEU A 46 -3.65 -5.42 -1.33
CA LEU A 46 -2.72 -6.26 -2.10
C LEU A 46 -2.39 -5.61 -3.46
N ASP A 47 -3.41 -5.15 -4.18
CA ASP A 47 -3.22 -4.43 -5.45
C ASP A 47 -2.45 -3.12 -5.23
N PHE A 48 -2.73 -2.41 -4.14
CA PHE A 48 -2.00 -1.20 -3.80
C PHE A 48 -0.51 -1.47 -3.52
N ILE A 49 -0.18 -2.49 -2.72
CA ILE A 49 1.21 -2.92 -2.45
C ILE A 49 1.92 -3.28 -3.76
N LYS A 50 1.25 -4.00 -4.66
CA LYS A 50 1.78 -4.36 -5.98
C LYS A 50 2.16 -3.10 -6.77
N GLY A 51 1.29 -2.09 -6.81
CA GLY A 51 1.58 -0.82 -7.49
C GLY A 51 2.79 -0.06 -6.92
N ILE A 52 3.02 -0.14 -5.61
CA ILE A 52 4.23 0.44 -4.98
C ILE A 52 5.48 -0.29 -5.47
N ILE A 53 5.45 -1.62 -5.49
CA ILE A 53 6.59 -2.44 -5.94
C ILE A 53 6.87 -2.19 -7.44
N GLU A 54 5.84 -2.07 -8.27
CA GLU A 54 5.98 -1.74 -9.69
C GLU A 54 6.64 -0.37 -9.88
N THR A 55 6.23 0.64 -9.11
CA THR A 55 6.86 1.97 -9.11
C THR A 55 8.35 1.87 -8.78
N MET A 56 8.70 1.21 -7.67
CA MET A 56 10.10 1.02 -7.27
C MET A 56 10.91 0.25 -8.31
N THR A 57 10.31 -0.76 -8.92
CA THR A 57 10.96 -1.56 -9.97
C THR A 57 11.28 -0.70 -11.19
N ASN A 58 10.36 0.17 -11.58
CA ASN A 58 10.55 1.07 -12.72
C ASN A 58 11.58 2.18 -12.43
N GLU A 59 11.61 2.70 -11.20
CA GLU A 59 12.52 3.79 -10.81
C GLU A 59 13.94 3.30 -10.52
N PHE A 60 14.07 2.15 -9.86
CA PHE A 60 15.35 1.69 -9.28
C PHE A 60 15.87 0.39 -9.89
N GLY A 61 15.06 -0.33 -10.67
CA GLY A 61 15.46 -1.56 -11.32
C GLY A 61 16.55 -1.35 -12.37
N SER A 62 17.46 -2.30 -12.49
CA SER A 62 18.43 -2.34 -13.60
C SER A 62 17.72 -2.54 -14.94
N LYS A 63 18.20 -1.86 -15.98
CA LYS A 63 17.72 -2.03 -17.36
C LYS A 63 18.53 -3.07 -18.12
#